data_AF-A0A7V6R8G0-F1
#
_entry.id   AF-A0A7V6R8G0-F1
#
_cell.length_a   1.000
_cell.length_b   1.000
_cell.length_c   1.000
_cell.angle_alpha   90.00
_cell.angle_beta   90.00
_cell.angle_gamma   90.00
#
_symmetry.space_group_name_H-M   'P 1'
#
loop_
_entity.id
_entity.type
_entity.pdbx_description
1 polymer ?
#
loop_
_entity_poly.entity_id
_entity_poly.type
_entity_poly.pdbx_seq_one_letter_code
_entity_poly.pdbx_strand_id
1 'polypeptide(L)' 'MSATIPRPEFPRPDFERQEWLNLNGEWDFEFDDENIGEKDGWYKNREISFSRKITVPFCYQ' A
#
# COMPACT_ATOMS: atom_id res chain seq x y z
N MET A 1 15.61 -8.51 10.77
CA MET A 1 16.42 -7.66 9.87
C MET A 1 15.56 -6.46 9.52
N SER A 2 16.07 -5.24 9.64
CA SER A 2 15.28 -4.03 9.32
C SER A 2 14.98 -4.00 7.83
N ALA A 3 13.71 -4.12 7.45
CA ALA A 3 13.29 -3.97 6.07
C ALA A 3 13.59 -2.54 5.61
N THR A 4 14.39 -2.40 4.55
CA THR A 4 14.70 -1.10 3.95
C THR A 4 13.43 -0.55 3.32
N ILE A 5 12.89 0.55 3.85
CA ILE A 5 11.71 1.23 3.30
C ILE A 5 12.04 1.67 1.88
N PRO A 6 11.29 1.23 0.85
CA PRO A 6 11.50 1.67 -0.52
C PRO A 6 11.26 3.17 -0.65
N ARG A 7 12.12 3.88 -1.38
CA ARG A 7 12.00 5.34 -1.62
C ARG A 7 11.72 6.11 -0.30
N PRO A 8 12.66 6.09 0.66
CA PRO A 8 12.45 6.69 1.98
C PRO A 8 12.41 8.23 1.95
N GLU A 9 12.85 8.85 0.85
CA GLU A 9 12.93 10.30 0.68
C GLU A 9 11.56 11.01 0.77
N PHE A 10 11.54 12.22 1.37
CA PHE A 10 10.34 13.07 1.43
C PHE A 10 10.00 13.61 0.02
N PRO A 11 8.73 13.55 -0.42
CA PRO A 11 8.38 13.79 -1.83
C PRO A 11 8.54 15.25 -2.30
N ARG A 12 8.51 16.24 -1.39
CA ARG A 12 8.76 17.66 -1.70
C ARG A 12 9.66 18.33 -0.65
N PRO A 13 10.99 18.38 -0.87
CA PRO A 13 11.92 18.95 0.10
C PRO A 13 11.57 20.37 0.53
N ASP A 14 10.95 21.16 -0.35
CA ASP A 14 10.62 22.57 -0.08
C ASP A 14 9.41 22.78 0.84
N PHE A 15 8.59 21.74 1.09
CA PHE A 15 7.35 21.84 1.87
C PHE A 15 7.17 20.63 2.79
N GLU A 16 8.08 20.49 3.76
CA GLU A 16 8.05 19.42 4.75
C GLU A 16 6.97 19.65 5.81
N ARG A 17 6.21 18.58 6.11
CA ARG A 17 5.30 18.54 7.26
C ARG A 17 6.00 17.79 8.39
N GLN A 18 5.96 18.34 9.60
CA GLN A 18 6.58 17.75 10.80
C GLN A 18 6.09 16.31 11.07
N GLU A 19 4.81 16.04 10.87
CA GLU A 19 4.19 14.73 11.13
C GLU A 19 4.11 13.84 9.88
N TRP A 20 5.10 13.93 9.00
CA TRP A 20 5.11 13.08 7.81
C TRP A 20 5.52 11.65 8.14
N LEU A 21 4.78 10.70 7.56
CA LEU A 21 5.04 9.28 7.67
C LEU A 21 5.10 8.65 6.29
N ASN A 22 6.17 7.92 6.02
CA ASN A 22 6.28 7.11 4.83
C ASN A 22 5.50 5.80 5.02
N LEU A 23 4.57 5.50 4.11
CA LEU A 23 3.76 4.27 4.12
C LEU A 23 4.23 3.25 3.06
N ASN A 24 5.38 3.49 2.42
CA ASN A 24 5.99 2.55 1.51
C ASN A 24 6.43 1.28 2.25
N GLY A 25 6.43 0.17 1.54
CA GLY A 25 6.70 -1.15 2.11
C GLY A 25 5.71 -2.19 1.61
N GLU A 26 5.57 -3.27 2.36
CA GLU A 26 4.73 -4.39 1.98
C GLU A 26 3.25 -4.13 2.26
N TRP A 27 2.40 -4.37 1.26
CA TRP A 27 0.95 -4.21 1.33
C TRP A 27 0.28 -5.50 0.84
N ASP A 28 -0.82 -5.88 1.48
CA ASP A 28 -1.70 -6.91 0.95
C ASP A 28 -2.40 -6.42 -0.32
N PHE A 29 -2.50 -7.29 -1.33
CA PHE A 29 -2.98 -6.94 -2.67
C PHE A 29 -3.75 -8.10 -3.30
N GLU A 30 -4.79 -7.77 -4.05
CA GLU A 30 -5.53 -8.73 -4.87
C GLU A 30 -6.03 -8.07 -6.15
N PHE A 31 -6.15 -8.86 -7.21
CA PHE A 31 -6.85 -8.44 -8.42
C PHE A 31 -8.36 -8.61 -8.25
N ASP A 32 -9.13 -7.60 -8.65
CA ASP A 32 -10.59 -7.65 -8.64
C ASP A 32 -11.13 -7.69 -10.07
N ASP A 33 -10.72 -8.71 -10.83
CA ASP A 33 -11.10 -8.85 -12.25
C ASP A 33 -12.62 -9.05 -12.41
N GLU A 34 -13.29 -9.58 -11.39
CA GLU A 34 -14.75 -9.78 -11.36
C GLU A 34 -15.51 -8.56 -10.83
N ASN A 35 -14.82 -7.49 -10.40
CA ASN A 35 -15.38 -6.25 -9.86
C ASN A 35 -16.38 -6.47 -8.70
N ILE A 36 -16.03 -7.36 -7.77
CA ILE A 36 -16.85 -7.74 -6.61
C ILE A 36 -16.43 -7.02 -5.32
N GLY A 37 -15.24 -6.42 -5.28
CA GLY A 37 -14.63 -5.93 -4.04
C GLY A 37 -15.40 -4.80 -3.36
N GLU A 38 -16.06 -3.92 -4.12
CA GLU A 38 -16.93 -2.88 -3.55
C GLU A 38 -18.21 -3.49 -2.96
N LYS A 39 -18.85 -4.42 -3.69
CA LYS A 39 -20.07 -5.10 -3.27
C LYS A 39 -19.84 -5.93 -2.00
N ASP A 40 -18.73 -6.64 -1.95
CA ASP A 40 -18.33 -7.46 -0.80
C ASP A 40 -17.68 -6.63 0.31
N GLY A 41 -17.47 -5.33 0.08
CA GLY A 41 -17.02 -4.38 1.09
C GLY A 41 -15.59 -4.63 1.57
N TRP A 42 -14.67 -4.96 0.66
CA TRP A 42 -13.28 -5.33 0.98
C TRP A 42 -12.57 -4.28 1.86
N TYR A 43 -12.85 -3.00 1.62
CA TYR A 43 -12.30 -1.87 2.37
C TYR A 43 -12.81 -1.75 3.82
N LYS A 44 -13.92 -2.41 4.17
CA LYS A 44 -14.49 -2.38 5.54
C LYS A 44 -13.95 -3.51 6.40
N ASN A 45 -13.64 -4.65 5.78
CA ASN A 45 -13.27 -5.84 6.51
C ASN A 45 -11.74 -5.95 6.64
N ARG A 46 -11.22 -5.63 7.82
CA ARG A 46 -9.79 -5.76 8.14
C ARG A 46 -9.32 -7.22 8.25
N GLU A 47 -10.23 -8.19 8.23
CA GLU A 47 -9.93 -9.61 8.32
C GLU A 47 -9.95 -10.32 6.96
N ILE A 48 -10.23 -9.60 5.87
CA ILE A 48 -10.07 -10.17 4.52
C ILE A 48 -8.59 -10.46 4.29
N SER A 49 -8.31 -11.72 3.96
CA SER A 49 -6.99 -12.14 3.54
C SER A 49 -6.91 -12.07 2.02
N PHE A 50 -6.04 -11.20 1.51
CA PHE A 50 -5.67 -11.20 0.11
C PHE A 50 -4.59 -12.24 -0.16
N SER A 51 -4.55 -12.81 -1.37
CA SER A 51 -3.61 -13.89 -1.69
C SER A 51 -2.20 -13.40 -2.01
N ARG A 52 -2.02 -12.10 -2.28
CA ARG A 52 -0.76 -11.52 -2.72
C ARG A 52 -0.31 -10.39 -1.81
N LYS A 53 0.99 -10.12 -1.91
CA LYS A 53 1.64 -8.96 -1.30
C LYS A 53 2.48 -8.26 -2.34
N ILE A 54 2.48 -6.93 -2.30
CA ILE A 54 3.29 -6.08 -3.16
C ILE A 54 4.16 -5.16 -2.32
N THR A 55 5.27 -4.68 -2.87
CA THR A 55 6.10 -3.65 -2.22
C THR A 55 5.84 -2.30 -2.88
N VAL A 56 5.17 -1.39 -2.17
CA VAL A 56 4.86 -0.04 -2.62
C VAL A 56 6.11 0.84 -2.52
N PRO A 57 6.45 1.63 -3.56
CA PRO A 57 5.71 1.79 -4.82
C PRO A 57 5.88 0.58 -5.76
N PHE A 58 4.74 0.10 -6.29
CA PHE A 58 4.65 -1.08 -7.16
C PHE A 58 4.00 -0.72 -8.49
N CYS A 59 4.47 -1.30 -9.60
CA CYS A 59 3.85 -1.18 -10.91
C CYS A 59 3.11 -2.48 -11.23
N TYR A 60 1.81 -2.41 -11.54
CA TYR A 60 0.94 -3.59 -11.71
C TYR A 60 0.89 -4.16 -13.14
N GLN A 61 1.61 -3.56 -14.09
CA GLN A 61 1.50 -3.76 -15.54
C GLN A 61 1.74 -5.19 -16.02
#